data_AF-A0AAQ3SZK8-F1
#
_entry.id   AF-A0AAQ3SZK8-F1
#
_cell.length_a   1.000
_cell.length_b   1.000
_cell.length_c   1.000
_cell.angle_alpha   90.00
_cell.angle_beta   90.00
_cell.angle_gamma   90.00
#
_symmetry.space_group_name_H-M   'P 1'
#
loop_
_entity.id
_entity.type
_entity.pdbx_description
1 polymer ?
#
loop_
_entity_poly.entity_id
_entity_poly.type
_entity_poly.pdbx_seq_one_letter_code
_entity_poly.pdbx_strand_id
1 'polypeptide(L)'
;MFCCHIEHARVDIRLPCLRFLDMDNADVHPRGTLGGGGDPFGFVTIDAPMLRNFVMYIDAAGSTTDYKSFTLREPGLRLLCWRNQFAERVAIDVGNPGCVKVGAIRLTTIYYREMEHCREQMMRMLQGLLPDLPPESVADVARPYLEECSDSEDEDDGEPKDKRLTCDLDALMSRHI
;
A
#
# COMPACT_ATOMS: atom_id res chain seq x y z
N MET A 1 1.16 -11.87 -17.52
CA MET A 1 1.91 -11.13 -16.49
C MET A 1 2.61 -9.98 -17.18
N PHE A 2 2.23 -8.75 -16.87
CA PHE A 2 2.81 -7.54 -17.45
C PHE A 2 3.65 -6.91 -16.33
N CYS A 3 4.96 -7.14 -16.32
CA CYS A 3 5.87 -6.46 -15.39
C CYS A 3 6.09 -5.03 -15.91
N CYS A 4 5.53 -4.02 -15.25
CA CYS A 4 5.79 -2.62 -15.60
C CYS A 4 7.02 -2.10 -14.85
N HIS A 5 8.18 -2.12 -15.50
CA HIS A 5 9.34 -1.36 -15.01
C HIS A 5 9.19 0.09 -15.45
N ILE A 6 9.12 1.04 -14.50
CA ILE A 6 8.88 2.45 -14.80
C ILE A 6 10.13 3.27 -14.45
N GLU A 7 11.01 3.45 -15.45
CA GLU A 7 12.28 4.22 -15.33
C GLU A 7 12.08 5.75 -15.26
N HIS A 8 11.12 6.24 -14.48
CA HIS A 8 10.81 7.67 -14.39
C HIS A 8 10.77 8.10 -12.94
N ALA A 9 11.28 9.29 -12.63
CA ALA A 9 11.13 9.87 -11.28
C ALA A 9 9.65 10.17 -10.92
N ARG A 10 8.75 10.17 -11.90
CA ARG A 10 7.35 10.54 -11.76
C ARG A 10 6.48 9.74 -12.71
N VAL A 11 5.39 9.19 -12.18
CA VAL A 11 4.39 8.41 -12.90
C VAL A 11 3.02 9.04 -12.64
N ASP A 12 2.42 9.61 -13.68
CA ASP A 12 1.05 10.14 -13.63
C ASP A 12 0.14 9.25 -14.50
N ILE A 13 -0.73 8.46 -13.88
CA ILE A 13 -1.72 7.63 -14.58
C ILE A 13 -3.04 8.40 -14.63
N ARG A 14 -3.33 8.98 -15.80
CA ARG A 14 -4.55 9.78 -16.06
C ARG A 14 -5.42 9.18 -17.15
N LEU A 15 -5.91 7.98 -16.90
CA LEU A 15 -6.69 7.22 -17.87
C LEU A 15 -8.17 7.22 -17.47
N PRO A 16 -9.02 8.07 -18.07
CA PRO A 16 -10.38 8.32 -17.58
C PRO A 16 -11.32 7.12 -17.70
N CYS A 17 -11.01 6.17 -18.58
CA CYS A 17 -11.82 4.95 -18.77
C CYS A 17 -11.19 3.71 -18.13
N LEU A 18 -10.06 3.86 -17.42
CA LEU A 18 -9.38 2.75 -16.76
C LEU A 18 -10.27 2.22 -15.63
N ARG A 19 -10.54 0.91 -15.65
CA ARG A 19 -11.40 0.26 -14.64
C ARG A 19 -10.61 -0.65 -13.69
N PHE A 20 -9.47 -1.14 -14.15
CA PHE A 20 -8.61 -2.06 -13.45
C PHE A 20 -7.17 -1.63 -13.68
N LEU A 21 -6.40 -1.52 -12.60
CA LEU A 21 -4.98 -1.24 -12.62
C LEU A 21 -4.27 -2.22 -11.71
N ASP A 22 -3.29 -2.91 -12.28
CA ASP A 22 -2.41 -3.84 -11.59
C ASP A 22 -0.99 -3.32 -11.74
N MET A 23 -0.34 -3.06 -10.60
CA MET A 23 1.02 -2.58 -10.49
C MET A 23 1.84 -3.65 -9.79
N ASP A 24 2.45 -4.50 -10.59
CA ASP A 24 3.30 -5.61 -10.14
C ASP A 24 4.77 -5.23 -10.25
N ASN A 25 5.49 -5.28 -9.13
CA ASN A 25 6.89 -4.90 -8.98
C ASN A 25 7.19 -3.52 -9.60
N ALA A 26 6.28 -2.57 -9.39
CA ALA A 26 6.39 -1.22 -9.93
C ALA A 26 7.49 -0.45 -9.21
N ASP A 27 8.67 -0.40 -9.83
CA ASP A 27 9.81 0.33 -9.32
C ASP A 27 10.00 1.65 -10.08
N VAL A 28 10.33 2.72 -9.36
CA VAL A 28 10.34 4.11 -9.84
C VAL A 28 11.70 4.72 -9.53
N HIS A 29 12.72 4.29 -10.26
CA HIS A 29 14.11 4.72 -10.04
C HIS A 29 14.59 5.79 -11.03
N PRO A 30 15.58 6.61 -10.65
CA PRO A 30 16.31 7.41 -11.63
C PRO A 30 17.06 6.49 -12.58
N ARG A 31 17.11 6.87 -13.87
CA ARG A 31 17.91 6.16 -14.87
C ARG A 31 19.36 5.97 -14.39
N GLY A 32 19.83 4.73 -14.40
CA GLY A 32 21.25 4.39 -14.18
C GLY A 32 21.64 4.02 -12.75
N THR A 33 20.74 4.11 -11.77
CA THR A 33 20.96 3.59 -10.41
C THR A 33 20.17 2.30 -10.23
N LEU A 34 20.71 1.19 -10.74
CA LEU A 34 20.25 -0.14 -10.39
C LEU A 34 21.00 -0.57 -9.12
N GLY A 35 20.29 -0.63 -8.01
CA GLY A 35 20.76 -1.26 -6.78
C GLY A 35 21.20 -0.30 -5.68
N GLY A 36 20.60 -0.49 -4.50
CA GLY A 36 21.21 -0.22 -3.21
C GLY A 36 21.06 1.21 -2.67
N GLY A 37 20.20 1.36 -1.67
CA GLY A 37 20.38 2.36 -0.59
C GLY A 37 20.27 3.83 -0.98
N GLY A 38 19.43 4.17 -1.95
CA GLY A 38 19.10 5.56 -2.28
C GLY A 38 17.92 6.08 -1.44
N ASP A 39 17.89 7.40 -1.21
CA ASP A 39 16.74 8.09 -0.62
C ASP A 39 15.44 7.79 -1.41
N PRO A 40 14.26 7.83 -0.76
CA PRO A 40 12.98 7.60 -1.41
C PRO A 40 12.85 8.47 -2.66
N PHE A 41 12.73 7.82 -3.82
CA PHE A 41 12.75 8.46 -5.12
C PHE A 41 11.58 7.92 -5.92
N GLY A 42 10.70 8.80 -6.40
CA GLY A 42 9.51 8.40 -7.15
C GLY A 42 8.24 9.06 -6.66
N PHE A 43 7.51 9.67 -7.58
CA PHE A 43 6.19 10.26 -7.35
C PHE A 43 5.16 9.52 -8.19
N VAL A 44 4.24 8.80 -7.56
CA VAL A 44 3.15 8.11 -8.26
C VAL A 44 1.85 8.83 -7.98
N THR A 45 1.15 9.25 -9.03
CA THR A 45 -0.20 9.82 -8.95
C THR A 45 -1.13 9.06 -9.88
N ILE A 46 -2.22 8.54 -9.33
CA ILE A 46 -3.29 7.86 -10.07
C ILE A 46 -4.54 8.72 -9.93
N ASP A 47 -5.04 9.19 -11.07
CA ASP A 47 -6.23 10.03 -11.23
C ASP A 47 -7.00 9.55 -12.47
N ALA A 48 -7.85 8.58 -12.26
CA ALA A 48 -8.47 7.69 -13.23
C ALA A 48 -9.94 7.41 -12.80
N PRO A 49 -10.85 8.38 -12.90
CA PRO A 49 -12.17 8.43 -12.21
C PRO A 49 -13.13 7.25 -12.38
N MET A 50 -12.85 6.32 -13.30
CA MET A 50 -13.61 5.09 -13.50
C MET A 50 -12.93 3.86 -12.86
N LEU A 51 -11.83 4.03 -12.14
CA LEU A 51 -11.06 2.95 -11.54
C LEU A 51 -11.91 2.29 -10.45
N ARG A 52 -12.06 0.97 -10.57
CA ARG A 52 -12.81 0.17 -9.60
C ARG A 52 -11.91 -0.77 -8.83
N ASN A 53 -10.84 -1.23 -9.46
CA ASN A 53 -9.97 -2.24 -8.90
C ASN A 53 -8.52 -1.77 -9.02
N PHE A 54 -7.86 -1.66 -7.87
CA PHE A 54 -6.45 -1.33 -7.80
C PHE A 54 -5.72 -2.43 -7.02
N VAL A 55 -4.67 -2.97 -7.65
CA VAL A 55 -3.78 -3.96 -7.06
C VAL A 55 -2.37 -3.42 -7.14
N MET A 56 -1.73 -3.29 -5.97
CA MET A 56 -0.30 -3.02 -5.83
C MET A 56 0.33 -4.25 -5.21
N TYR A 57 1.23 -4.88 -5.95
CA TYR A 57 1.86 -6.13 -5.55
C TYR A 57 3.37 -6.06 -5.73
N ILE A 58 4.09 -6.39 -4.67
CA ILE A 58 5.54 -6.63 -4.72
C ILE A 58 5.81 -8.03 -4.19
N ASP A 59 6.36 -8.86 -5.07
CA ASP A 59 6.74 -10.25 -4.75
C ASP A 59 8.17 -10.37 -4.23
N ALA A 60 9.03 -9.40 -4.58
CA ALA A 60 10.45 -9.49 -4.28
C ALA A 60 10.69 -9.51 -2.76
N ALA A 61 11.30 -10.60 -2.28
CA ALA A 61 11.96 -10.68 -0.99
C ALA A 61 13.18 -9.73 -1.03
N GLY A 62 12.94 -8.46 -0.72
CA GLY A 62 13.95 -7.43 -0.86
C GLY A 62 13.27 -6.08 -0.92
N SER A 63 13.72 -5.18 -0.04
CA SER A 63 13.26 -3.80 0.04
C SER A 63 13.13 -3.18 -1.36
N THR A 64 11.90 -2.95 -1.81
CA THR A 64 11.71 -1.99 -2.88
C THR A 64 12.04 -0.61 -2.36
N THR A 65 12.47 0.25 -3.27
CA THR A 65 12.77 1.63 -2.91
C THR A 65 11.46 2.33 -2.59
N ASP A 66 11.48 3.07 -1.49
CA ASP A 66 10.32 3.86 -1.10
C ASP A 66 9.99 4.88 -2.18
N TYR A 67 8.70 5.02 -2.47
CA TYR A 67 8.26 6.22 -3.16
C TYR A 67 8.41 7.41 -2.23
N LYS A 68 8.78 8.55 -2.82
CA LYS A 68 8.68 9.83 -2.11
C LYS A 68 7.23 10.17 -1.81
N SER A 69 6.33 9.89 -2.76
CA SER A 69 4.90 10.00 -2.53
C SER A 69 4.08 9.09 -3.42
N PHE A 70 3.00 8.55 -2.87
CA PHE A 70 1.97 7.84 -3.58
C PHE A 70 0.62 8.55 -3.38
N THR A 71 -0.08 8.83 -4.47
CA THR A 71 -1.42 9.44 -4.45
C THR A 71 -2.39 8.66 -5.32
N LEU A 72 -3.52 8.26 -4.73
CA LEU A 72 -4.63 7.60 -5.42
C LEU A 72 -5.91 8.41 -5.18
N ARG A 73 -6.53 8.92 -6.25
CA ARG A 73 -7.77 9.72 -6.17
C ARG A 73 -8.88 9.03 -6.93
N GLU A 74 -9.63 8.17 -6.24
CA GLU A 74 -10.63 7.33 -6.88
C GLU A 74 -11.93 7.19 -6.09
N PRO A 75 -12.91 8.07 -6.34
CA PRO A 75 -14.18 8.07 -5.62
C PRO A 75 -15.02 6.79 -5.83
N GLY A 76 -14.71 6.01 -6.88
CA GLY A 76 -15.44 4.80 -7.26
C GLY A 76 -14.71 3.50 -6.98
N LEU A 77 -13.58 3.54 -6.25
CA LEU A 77 -12.76 2.37 -5.98
C LEU A 77 -13.55 1.35 -5.15
N ARG A 78 -13.58 0.09 -5.60
CA ARG A 78 -14.29 -1.02 -4.96
C ARG A 78 -13.35 -2.06 -4.39
N LEU A 79 -12.23 -2.29 -5.06
CA LEU A 79 -11.20 -3.24 -4.66
C LEU A 79 -9.87 -2.52 -4.47
N LEU A 80 -9.27 -2.68 -3.29
CA LEU A 80 -7.92 -2.21 -2.96
C LEU A 80 -7.10 -3.37 -2.40
N CYS A 81 -6.15 -3.87 -3.16
CA CYS A 81 -5.12 -4.78 -2.66
C CYS A 81 -3.79 -4.04 -2.63
N TRP A 82 -3.15 -4.01 -1.46
CA TRP A 82 -1.84 -3.39 -1.30
C TRP A 82 -0.89 -4.35 -0.60
N ARG A 83 0.23 -4.69 -1.23
CA ARG A 83 1.23 -5.59 -0.67
C ARG A 83 2.64 -5.04 -0.81
N ASN A 84 3.32 -4.85 0.32
CA ASN A 84 4.76 -4.62 0.43
C ASN A 84 5.35 -3.46 -0.41
N GLN A 85 4.53 -2.50 -0.85
CA GLN A 85 5.00 -1.21 -1.36
C GLN A 85 4.99 -0.19 -0.23
N PHE A 86 6.04 0.63 -0.15
CA PHE A 86 6.16 1.67 0.85
C PHE A 86 6.36 3.06 0.24
N ALA A 87 5.92 4.09 0.96
CA ALA A 87 6.10 5.47 0.56
C ALA A 87 6.17 6.40 1.78
N GLU A 88 7.03 7.41 1.74
CA GLU A 88 7.09 8.41 2.82
C GLU A 88 5.75 9.12 3.02
N ARG A 89 5.08 9.45 1.90
CA ARG A 89 3.79 10.10 1.88
C ARG A 89 2.80 9.25 1.11
N VAL A 90 1.73 8.83 1.76
CA VAL A 90 0.60 8.15 1.13
C VAL A 90 -0.63 9.02 1.29
N ALA A 91 -1.29 9.32 0.17
CA ALA A 91 -2.57 10.00 0.13
C ALA A 91 -3.54 9.14 -0.67
N ILE A 92 -4.53 8.57 0.01
CA ILE A 92 -5.64 7.86 -0.63
C ILE A 92 -6.86 8.74 -0.45
N ASP A 93 -7.53 9.05 -1.55
CA ASP A 93 -8.78 9.78 -1.57
C ASP A 93 -9.79 8.93 -2.34
N VAL A 94 -10.60 8.18 -1.59
CA VAL A 94 -11.66 7.34 -2.16
C VAL A 94 -13.01 8.06 -2.21
N GLY A 95 -13.05 9.38 -1.96
CA GLY A 95 -14.23 10.24 -2.02
C GLY A 95 -15.36 9.91 -1.03
N ASN A 96 -15.82 8.67 -1.02
CA ASN A 96 -16.81 8.12 -0.10
C ASN A 96 -16.25 6.79 0.47
N PRO A 97 -16.05 6.67 1.79
CA PRO A 97 -15.50 5.48 2.43
C PRO A 97 -16.25 4.20 2.00
N GLY A 98 -17.59 4.21 1.91
CA GLY A 98 -18.39 3.03 1.57
C GLY A 98 -18.21 2.48 0.14
N CYS A 99 -17.37 3.11 -0.69
CA CYS A 99 -17.09 2.64 -2.04
C CYS A 99 -16.17 1.42 -2.05
N VAL A 100 -15.14 1.37 -1.18
CA VAL A 100 -14.25 0.20 -1.08
C VAL A 100 -14.98 -0.90 -0.33
N LYS A 101 -15.17 -2.04 -1.00
CA LYS A 101 -15.95 -3.17 -0.50
C LYS A 101 -15.13 -4.41 -0.27
N VAL A 102 -14.00 -4.51 -0.97
CA VAL A 102 -13.14 -5.69 -1.00
C VAL A 102 -11.67 -5.25 -0.98
N GLY A 103 -10.80 -5.98 -0.31
CA GLY A 103 -9.38 -5.68 -0.27
C GLY A 103 -8.66 -6.06 1.01
N ALA A 104 -7.35 -5.92 0.94
CA ALA A 104 -6.50 -6.00 2.11
C ALA A 104 -5.27 -5.13 1.92
N ILE A 105 -4.77 -4.59 3.03
CA ILE A 105 -3.44 -3.98 3.10
C ILE A 105 -2.54 -4.95 3.85
N ARG A 106 -1.42 -5.34 3.25
CA ARG A 106 -0.44 -6.26 3.84
C ARG A 106 0.96 -5.65 3.75
N LEU A 107 1.58 -5.46 4.90
CA LEU A 107 2.93 -4.93 5.05
C LEU A 107 3.78 -5.92 5.84
N THR A 108 4.92 -6.32 5.29
CA THR A 108 5.88 -7.20 5.95
C THR A 108 7.15 -6.42 6.30
N THR A 109 7.69 -6.63 7.49
CA THR A 109 9.04 -6.17 7.86
C THR A 109 10.05 -7.11 7.22
N ILE A 110 10.59 -6.73 6.06
CA ILE A 110 11.66 -7.50 5.43
C ILE A 110 12.99 -6.80 5.74
N TYR A 111 13.95 -7.54 6.31
CA TYR A 111 15.36 -7.18 6.62
C TYR A 111 15.61 -5.93 7.49
N TYR A 112 15.11 -4.75 7.13
CA TYR A 112 15.54 -3.44 7.70
C TYR A 112 14.40 -2.56 8.22
N ARG A 113 13.13 -2.89 7.97
CA ARG A 113 12.00 -2.05 8.41
C ARG A 113 11.49 -2.46 9.78
N GLU A 114 11.37 -1.49 10.67
CA GLU A 114 10.71 -1.69 11.95
C GLU A 114 9.19 -1.80 11.78
N MET A 115 8.56 -2.57 12.67
CA MET A 115 7.09 -2.71 12.69
C MET A 115 6.38 -1.36 12.87
N GLU A 116 6.98 -0.41 13.58
CA GLU A 116 6.42 0.93 13.74
C GLU A 116 6.22 1.63 12.40
N HIS A 117 7.16 1.48 11.47
CA HIS A 117 7.02 2.04 10.12
C HIS A 117 5.86 1.40 9.35
N CYS A 118 5.65 0.09 9.50
CA CYS A 118 4.51 -0.60 8.91
C CYS A 118 3.19 -0.08 9.49
N ARG A 119 3.12 0.12 10.82
CA ARG A 119 1.94 0.68 11.50
C ARG A 119 1.66 2.11 11.04
N GLU A 120 2.67 2.96 10.96
CA GLU A 120 2.51 4.34 10.48
C GLU A 120 1.94 4.39 9.06
N GLN A 121 2.49 3.60 8.14
CA GLN A 121 1.98 3.56 6.77
C GLN A 121 0.57 2.99 6.71
N MET A 122 0.28 1.92 7.46
CA MET A 122 -1.07 1.36 7.58
C MET A 122 -2.06 2.44 8.03
N MET A 123 -1.74 3.21 9.08
CA MET A 123 -2.61 4.27 9.58
C MET A 123 -2.82 5.39 8.55
N ARG A 124 -1.77 5.81 7.82
CA ARG A 124 -1.90 6.82 6.75
C ARG A 124 -2.82 6.34 5.63
N MET A 125 -2.72 5.08 5.25
CA MET A 125 -3.60 4.49 4.24
C MET A 125 -5.06 4.44 4.72
N LEU A 126 -5.28 3.99 5.95
CA LEU A 126 -6.61 3.89 6.55
C LEU A 126 -7.27 5.26 6.75
N GLN A 127 -6.51 6.29 7.09
CA GLN A 127 -7.01 7.67 7.15
C GLN A 127 -7.55 8.14 5.80
N GLY A 128 -6.90 7.79 4.70
CA GLY A 128 -7.39 8.10 3.37
C GLY A 128 -8.62 7.29 2.95
N LEU A 129 -8.76 6.08 3.49
CA LEU A 129 -9.90 5.20 3.24
C LEU A 129 -11.12 5.52 4.11
N LEU A 130 -10.91 6.12 5.28
CA LEU A 130 -11.94 6.47 6.26
C LEU A 130 -11.96 7.99 6.50
N PRO A 131 -12.20 8.81 5.46
CA PRO A 131 -12.10 10.27 5.57
C PRO A 131 -13.10 10.90 6.54
N ASP A 132 -14.19 10.18 6.87
CA ASP A 132 -15.23 10.64 7.80
C ASP A 132 -14.82 10.48 9.28
N LEU A 133 -13.76 9.72 9.57
CA LEU A 133 -13.26 9.54 10.92
C LEU A 133 -12.16 10.54 11.24
N PRO A 134 -12.16 11.13 12.44
CA PRO A 134 -11.05 11.97 12.85
C PRO A 134 -9.78 11.10 12.99
N PRO A 135 -8.58 11.62 12.62
CA PRO A 135 -7.34 10.86 12.55
C PRO A 135 -7.00 10.05 13.80
N GLU A 136 -7.33 10.57 14.99
CA GLU A 136 -7.11 9.96 16.29
C GLU A 136 -7.98 8.72 16.55
N SER A 137 -9.12 8.58 15.87
CA SER A 137 -10.04 7.46 16.07
C SER A 137 -9.84 6.30 15.09
N VAL A 138 -9.10 6.53 14.00
CA VAL A 138 -8.86 5.52 12.95
C VAL A 138 -8.20 4.27 13.52
N ALA A 139 -7.22 4.43 14.41
CA ALA A 139 -6.53 3.31 15.03
C ALA A 139 -7.48 2.44 15.88
N ASP A 140 -8.38 3.08 16.64
CA ASP A 140 -9.33 2.39 17.51
C ASP A 140 -10.37 1.62 16.73
N VAL A 141 -10.85 2.22 15.64
CA VAL A 141 -11.80 1.62 14.71
C VAL A 141 -11.18 0.46 13.94
N ALA A 142 -9.94 0.62 13.45
CA ALA A 142 -9.27 -0.39 12.64
C ALA A 142 -8.77 -1.58 13.46
N ARG A 143 -8.48 -1.37 14.75
CA ARG A 143 -7.89 -2.37 15.65
C ARG A 143 -8.46 -3.79 15.54
N PRO A 144 -9.79 -4.01 15.49
CA PRO A 144 -10.36 -5.36 15.41
C PRO A 144 -10.09 -6.08 14.09
N TYR A 145 -9.66 -5.35 13.06
CA TYR A 145 -9.41 -5.83 11.71
C TYR A 145 -7.91 -5.84 11.36
N LEU A 146 -7.06 -5.48 12.33
CA LEU A 146 -5.62 -5.55 12.21
C LEU A 146 -5.12 -6.88 12.77
N GLU A 147 -4.24 -7.53 12.03
CA GLU A 147 -3.57 -8.74 12.45
C GLU A 147 -2.06 -8.55 12.32
N GLU A 148 -1.35 -8.74 13.44
CA GLU A 148 0.11 -8.82 13.46
C GLU A 148 0.52 -10.28 13.65
N CYS A 149 1.05 -10.90 12.60
CA CYS A 149 1.62 -12.24 12.66
C CYS A 149 3.14 -12.14 12.72
N SER A 150 3.76 -12.95 13.57
CA SER A 150 5.16 -13.36 13.39
C SER A 150 5.16 -14.75 12.81
N ASP A 151 5.87 -14.98 11.71
CA ASP A 151 6.09 -16.35 11.24
C ASP A 151 7.02 -17.02 12.27
N SER A 152 6.42 -17.75 13.20
CA SER A 152 7.09 -18.34 14.36
C SER A 152 6.72 -19.79 14.53
N GLU A 153 7.00 -20.61 13.52
CA GLU A 153 7.04 -22.07 13.65
C GLU A 153 8.14 -22.59 12.72
N ASP A 154 9.40 -22.44 13.14
CA ASP A 154 10.43 -23.49 13.09
C ASP A 154 11.77 -22.93 13.62
N GLU A 155 12.64 -23.87 13.99
CA GLU A 155 13.75 -23.73 14.94
C GLU A 155 14.79 -22.65 14.62
N ASP A 156 15.41 -22.19 15.71
CA ASP A 156 16.58 -21.33 15.84
C ASP A 156 17.61 -21.46 14.70
N ASP A 157 17.55 -20.56 13.71
CA ASP A 157 18.54 -20.49 12.63
C ASP A 157 18.99 -19.04 12.37
N GLY A 158 19.11 -18.19 13.41
CA GLY A 158 19.79 -16.89 13.33
C GLY A 158 19.26 -15.85 12.32
N GLU A 159 18.23 -16.17 11.53
CA GLU A 159 17.64 -15.31 10.53
C GLU A 159 16.61 -14.36 11.14
N PRO A 160 16.55 -13.10 10.68
CA PRO A 160 15.56 -12.14 11.15
C PRO A 160 14.16 -12.64 10.81
N LYS A 161 13.33 -12.81 11.84
CA LYS A 161 11.94 -13.26 11.68
C LYS A 161 11.11 -12.17 11.01
N ASP A 162 10.50 -12.52 9.89
CA ASP A 162 9.55 -11.66 9.21
C ASP A 162 8.30 -11.47 10.08
N LYS A 163 7.91 -10.20 10.27
CA LYS A 163 6.65 -9.83 10.90
C LYS A 163 5.74 -9.24 9.85
N ARG A 164 4.45 -9.54 9.93
CA ARG A 164 3.45 -9.12 8.97
C ARG A 164 2.32 -8.40 9.67
N LEU A 165 2.02 -7.19 9.22
CA LEU A 165 0.83 -6.43 9.57
C LEU A 165 -0.17 -6.52 8.41
N THR A 166 -1.38 -7.00 8.70
CA THR A 166 -2.48 -7.08 7.73
C THR A 166 -3.69 -6.28 8.24
N CYS A 167 -4.41 -5.64 7.32
CA CYS A 167 -5.74 -5.08 7.57
C CYS A 167 -6.73 -5.67 6.56
N ASP A 168 -7.81 -6.28 7.07
CA ASP A 168 -8.92 -6.77 6.27
C ASP A 168 -9.90 -5.62 5.98
N LEU A 169 -9.91 -5.15 4.73
CA LEU A 169 -10.79 -4.05 4.32
C LEU A 169 -12.23 -4.54 4.13
N ASP A 170 -12.47 -5.79 3.74
CA ASP A 170 -13.82 -6.34 3.61
C ASP A 170 -14.55 -6.27 4.95
N ALA A 171 -13.88 -6.75 6.01
CA ALA A 171 -14.41 -6.75 7.36
C ALA A 171 -14.56 -5.33 7.91
N LEU A 172 -13.55 -4.48 7.75
CA LEU A 172 -13.57 -3.09 8.21
C LEU A 172 -14.70 -2.29 7.56
N MET A 173 -14.80 -2.31 6.23
CA MET A 173 -15.75 -1.48 5.50
C MET A 173 -17.20 -1.98 5.67
N SER A 174 -17.41 -3.28 5.91
CA SER A 174 -18.75 -3.84 6.14
C SER A 174 -19.47 -3.28 7.38
N ARG A 175 -18.75 -2.70 8.35
CA ARG A 175 -19.32 -2.11 9.57
C ARG A 175 -19.48 -0.59 9.51
N HIS A 176 -18.93 0.06 8.50
CA HIS A 176 -18.98 1.51 8.30
C HIS A 176 -19.96 1.96 7.20
N ILE A 177 -20.78 1.03 6.70
CA ILE A 177 -21.86 1.28 5.73
C ILE A 177 -23.22 1.23 6.45
#